data_AF-A0A1Y4DWW1-F1
#
_entry.id   AF-A0A1Y4DWW1-F1
#
_cell.length_a   1.000
_cell.length_b   1.000
_cell.length_c   1.000
_cell.angle_alpha   90.00
_cell.angle_beta   90.00
_cell.angle_gamma   90.00
#
_symmetry.space_group_name_H-M   'P 1'
#
loop_
_entity.id
_entity.type
_entity.pdbx_description
1 polymer ?
#
loop_
_entity_poly.entity_id
_entity_poly.type
_entity_poly.pdbx_seq_one_letter_code
_entity_poly.pdbx_strand_id
1 'polypeptide(L)'
;MDMRSDDYGELQRLVDSVFPPDVSSAATAERLDVEMRAEILDLATDLMEVVGALPPRTYTRQRLCDQLNSILTARGWGNVYGTVE
;
A
#
# COMPACT_ATOMS: atom_id res chain seq x y z
N MET A 1 0.45 22.25 11.94
CA MET A 1 1.67 21.96 11.18
C MET A 1 1.39 20.66 10.47
N ASP A 2 1.11 20.70 9.16
CA ASP A 2 0.87 19.49 8.38
C ASP A 2 2.18 18.73 8.27
N MET A 3 2.38 17.76 9.16
CA MET A 3 3.61 16.95 9.22
C MET A 3 3.46 15.78 8.25
N ARG A 4 3.55 16.08 6.95
CA ARG A 4 3.62 15.06 5.90
C ARG A 4 5.05 14.57 5.79
N SER A 5 5.23 13.25 5.65
CA SER A 5 6.54 12.67 5.31
C SER A 5 6.94 13.07 3.88
N ASP A 6 8.24 13.01 3.58
CA ASP A 6 8.74 13.05 2.21
C ASP A 6 8.23 11.85 1.39
N ASP A 7 7.88 10.75 2.06
CA ASP A 7 7.30 9.53 1.44
C ASP A 7 5.76 9.59 1.28
N TYR A 8 5.16 10.78 1.41
CA TYR A 8 3.72 10.93 1.26
C TYR A 8 3.28 10.52 -0.15
N GLY A 9 2.37 9.54 -0.23
CA GLY A 9 1.83 9.02 -1.49
C GLY A 9 2.60 7.82 -2.09
N GLU A 10 3.70 7.38 -1.49
CA GLU A 10 4.42 6.19 -1.97
C GLU A 10 3.56 4.91 -1.91
N LEU A 11 2.66 4.79 -0.92
CA LEU A 11 1.70 3.68 -0.89
C LEU A 11 0.73 3.69 -2.07
N GLN A 12 0.36 4.86 -2.59
CA GLN A 12 -0.48 4.94 -3.80
C GLN A 12 0.31 4.43 -5.01
N ARG A 13 1.58 4.82 -5.14
CA ARG A 13 2.47 4.30 -6.19
C ARG A 13 2.64 2.78 -6.10
N LEU A 14 2.73 2.24 -4.89
CA LEU A 14 2.72 0.78 -4.68
C LEU A 14 1.43 0.17 -5.25
N VAL A 15 0.26 0.65 -4.84
CA VAL A 15 -1.04 0.14 -5.33
C VAL A 15 -1.12 0.20 -6.85
N ASP A 16 -0.72 1.31 -7.47
CA ASP A 16 -0.74 1.50 -8.92
C ASP A 16 0.25 0.58 -9.65
N SER A 17 1.40 0.28 -9.05
CA SER A 17 2.37 -0.64 -9.63
C SER A 17 1.97 -2.12 -9.51
N VAL A 18 1.15 -2.47 -8.49
CA VAL A 18 0.57 -3.81 -8.34
C VAL A 18 -0.63 -3.97 -9.28
N PHE A 19 -1.44 -2.92 -9.42
CA PHE A 19 -2.62 -2.89 -10.29
C PHE A 19 -2.53 -1.74 -11.32
N PRO A 20 -1.74 -1.93 -12.39
CA PRO A 20 -1.61 -0.94 -13.47
C PRO A 20 -2.95 -0.61 -14.12
N PRO A 21 -3.13 0.59 -14.69
CA PRO A 21 -4.41 1.03 -15.27
C PRO A 21 -4.89 0.18 -16.45
N ASP A 22 -4.00 -0.55 -17.12
CA ASP A 22 -4.29 -1.45 -18.23
C ASP A 22 -4.68 -2.87 -17.79
N VAL A 23 -4.65 -3.16 -16.49
CA VAL A 23 -5.04 -4.46 -15.94
C VAL A 23 -6.56 -4.59 -15.78
N SER A 24 -7.07 -5.82 -15.85
CA SER A 24 -8.47 -6.12 -15.56
C SER A 24 -8.85 -5.67 -14.13
N SER A 25 -10.05 -5.11 -13.95
CA SER A 25 -10.59 -4.80 -12.62
C SER A 25 -10.80 -6.03 -11.72
N ALA A 26 -10.85 -7.22 -12.33
CA ALA A 26 -10.89 -8.51 -11.63
C ALA A 26 -9.48 -9.08 -11.33
N ALA A 27 -8.41 -8.35 -11.67
CA ALA A 27 -7.05 -8.78 -11.39
C ALA A 27 -6.84 -8.91 -9.89
N THR A 28 -5.96 -9.85 -9.55
CA THR A 28 -5.62 -10.16 -8.18
C THR A 28 -4.12 -10.24 -7.99
N ALA A 29 -3.64 -9.85 -6.81
CA ALA A 29 -2.26 -9.98 -6.40
C ALA A 29 -2.17 -10.75 -5.07
N GLU A 30 -1.16 -11.59 -4.92
CA GLU A 30 -0.85 -12.22 -3.65
C GLU A 30 -0.12 -11.23 -2.74
N ARG A 31 -0.17 -11.43 -1.42
CA ARG A 31 0.59 -10.62 -0.47
C ARG A 31 2.08 -10.55 -0.83
N LEU A 32 2.66 -11.66 -1.31
CA LEU A 32 4.06 -11.72 -1.72
C LEU A 32 4.36 -10.79 -2.91
N ASP A 33 3.44 -10.65 -3.87
CA ASP A 33 3.61 -9.73 -5.00
C ASP A 33 3.64 -8.28 -4.52
N VAL A 34 2.80 -7.95 -3.54
CA VAL A 34 2.76 -6.61 -2.92
C VAL A 34 4.07 -6.32 -2.18
N GLU A 35 4.57 -7.27 -1.39
CA GLU A 35 5.86 -7.15 -0.69
C GLU A 35 7.03 -6.98 -1.65
N MET A 36 7.12 -7.85 -2.67
CA MET A 36 8.17 -7.78 -3.68
C MET A 36 8.14 -6.42 -4.39
N ARG A 37 6.93 -5.91 -4.70
CA ARG A 37 6.79 -4.61 -5.36
C ARG A 37 7.18 -3.46 -4.44
N ALA A 38 6.88 -3.53 -3.14
CA ALA A 38 7.31 -2.55 -2.16
C ALA A 38 8.84 -2.50 -2.02
N GLU A 39 9.52 -3.66 -2.04
CA GLU A 39 10.97 -3.73 -2.08
C GLU A 39 11.57 -3.14 -3.36
N ILE A 40 10.96 -3.42 -4.53
CA ILE A 40 11.39 -2.84 -5.82
C ILE A 40 11.27 -1.32 -5.83
N LEU A 41 10.25 -0.78 -5.16
CA LEU A 41 10.04 0.67 -5.02
C LEU A 41 10.91 1.31 -3.92
N ASP A 42 11.72 0.52 -3.21
CA ASP A 42 12.57 0.96 -2.11
C ASP A 42 11.78 1.76 -1.04
N LEU A 43 10.61 1.25 -0.67
CA LEU A 43 9.76 1.93 0.31
C LEU A 43 10.47 2.09 1.65
N ALA A 44 10.27 3.25 2.28
CA ALA A 44 10.78 3.54 3.61
C ALA A 44 10.33 2.48 4.64
N THR A 45 11.14 2.26 5.69
CA THR A 45 10.92 1.23 6.71
C THR A 45 9.50 1.24 7.28
N ASP A 46 8.97 2.42 7.59
CA ASP A 46 7.60 2.58 8.11
C ASP A 46 6.55 2.03 7.13
N LEU A 47 6.70 2.31 5.83
CA LEU A 47 5.78 1.80 4.80
C LEU A 47 5.95 0.29 4.59
N MET A 48 7.18 -0.23 4.68
CA MET A 48 7.43 -1.66 4.70
C MET A 48 6.76 -2.36 5.90
N GLU A 49 6.69 -1.72 7.06
CA GLU A 49 5.93 -2.24 8.20
C GLU A 49 4.42 -2.26 7.96
N VAL A 50 3.88 -1.30 7.19
CA VAL A 50 2.47 -1.29 6.78
C VAL A 50 2.20 -2.46 5.83
N VAL A 51 3.05 -2.66 4.82
CA VAL A 51 2.94 -3.76 3.86
C VAL A 51 3.11 -5.12 4.54
N GLY A 52 4.10 -5.26 5.43
CA GLY A 52 4.36 -6.50 6.17
C GLY A 52 3.25 -6.92 7.13
N ALA A 53 2.40 -5.98 7.56
CA ALA A 53 1.24 -6.26 8.41
C ALA A 53 0.01 -6.75 7.65
N LEU A 54 0.06 -6.85 6.31
CA LEU A 54 -1.02 -7.37 5.49
C LEU A 54 -1.30 -8.85 5.81
N PRO A 55 -2.58 -9.26 5.94
CA PRO A 55 -2.93 -10.67 6.08
C PRO A 55 -2.43 -11.54 4.90
N PRO A 56 -2.02 -12.80 5.12
CA PRO A 56 -1.63 -13.68 4.02
C PRO A 56 -2.86 -14.11 3.21
N ARG A 57 -3.13 -13.40 2.11
CA ARG A 57 -4.24 -13.66 1.20
C ARG A 57 -3.98 -13.08 -0.19
N THR A 58 -4.90 -13.39 -1.09
CA THR A 58 -5.03 -12.74 -2.39
C THR A 58 -5.93 -11.50 -2.28
N TYR A 59 -5.57 -10.45 -3.00
CA TYR A 59 -6.22 -9.14 -2.99
C TYR A 59 -6.70 -8.74 -4.36
N THR A 60 -7.89 -8.14 -4.43
CA THR A 60 -8.22 -7.18 -5.48
C THR A 60 -7.67 -5.81 -5.09
N ARG A 61 -7.57 -4.86 -6.04
CA ARG A 61 -7.15 -3.48 -5.76
C ARG A 61 -7.92 -2.86 -4.59
N GLN A 62 -9.26 -2.94 -4.62
CA GLN A 62 -10.12 -2.41 -3.56
C GLN A 62 -9.80 -3.02 -2.20
N ARG A 63 -9.66 -4.36 -2.14
CA ARG A 63 -9.36 -5.05 -0.88
C ARG A 63 -7.97 -4.74 -0.35
N LEU A 64 -6.99 -4.50 -1.23
CA LEU A 64 -5.66 -4.06 -0.82
C LEU A 64 -5.73 -2.66 -0.21
N CYS A 65 -6.41 -1.72 -0.88
CA CYS A 65 -6.57 -0.34 -0.39
C CYS A 65 -7.26 -0.30 0.98
N ASP A 66 -8.36 -1.05 1.14
CA ASP A 66 -9.07 -1.15 2.42
C ASP A 66 -8.14 -1.61 3.56
N GLN A 67 -7.27 -2.58 3.28
CA GLN A 67 -6.37 -3.16 4.29
C GLN A 67 -5.21 -2.24 4.62
N LEU A 68 -4.57 -1.63 3.61
CA LEU A 68 -3.54 -0.62 3.81
C LEU A 68 -4.08 0.56 4.64
N ASN A 69 -5.26 1.08 4.28
CA ASN A 69 -5.90 2.17 5.01
C ASN A 69 -6.29 1.78 6.43
N SER A 70 -6.73 0.54 6.66
CA SER A 70 -6.99 0.02 8.02
C SER A 70 -5.72 -0.01 8.87
N ILE A 71 -4.59 -0.44 8.31
CA ILE A 71 -3.31 -0.52 9.01
C ILE A 71 -2.77 0.89 9.30
N LEU A 72 -2.83 1.80 8.33
CA LEU A 72 -2.47 3.21 8.50
C LEU A 72 -3.30 3.87 9.61
N THR A 73 -4.61 3.60 9.63
CA THR A 73 -5.52 4.13 10.65
C THR A 73 -5.15 3.62 12.03
N ALA A 74 -4.90 2.30 12.17
CA ALA A 74 -4.50 1.69 13.43
C ALA A 74 -3.20 2.28 13.99
N ARG A 75 -2.29 2.74 13.11
CA ARG A 75 -1.02 3.38 13.46
C ARG A 75 -1.08 4.90 13.62
N GLY A 76 -2.20 5.53 13.24
CA GLY A 76 -2.31 7.00 13.22
C GLY A 76 -1.51 7.67 12.09
N TRP A 77 -1.20 6.92 11.03
CA TRP A 77 -0.26 7.32 9.97
C TRP A 77 -0.93 7.83 8.70
N GLY A 78 -2.26 7.80 8.60
CA GLY A 78 -2.99 8.23 7.40
C GLY A 78 -2.71 9.68 6.99
N ASN A 79 -2.54 10.60 7.95
CA ASN A 79 -2.18 12.00 7.66
C ASN A 79 -0.69 12.20 7.33
N VAL A 80 0.17 11.25 7.73
CA VAL A 80 1.64 11.33 7.59
C VAL A 80 2.07 10.81 6.21
N TYR A 81 1.52 9.67 5.79
CA TYR A 81 1.90 8.98 4.55
C TYR A 81 0.83 9.02 3.45
N GLY A 82 -0.41 9.42 3.79
CA GLY A 82 -1.54 9.43 2.87
C GLY A 82 -2.29 8.09 2.84
N THR A 83 -3.60 8.17 2.62
CA THR A 83 -4.46 7.00 2.33
C THR A 83 -4.46 6.67 0.84
N VAL A 84 -4.87 5.46 0.48
CA VAL A 84 -4.85 4.96 -0.91
C VAL A 84 -6.25 4.62 -1.44
N GLU A 85 -6.39 4.61 -2.77
CA GLU A 85 -7.61 4.26 -3.53
C GLU A 85 -7.34 3.44 -4.80
#